data_AF-A0A932ARH9-F1
#
_entry.id   AF-A0A932ARH9-F1
#
_cell.length_a   1.000
_cell.length_b   1.000
_cell.length_c   1.000
_cell.angle_alpha   90.00
_cell.angle_beta   90.00
_cell.angle_gamma   90.00
#
_symmetry.space_group_name_H-M   'P 1'
#
loop_
_entity.id
_entity.type
_entity.pdbx_description
1 polymer ?
#
loop_
_entity_poly.entity_id
_entity_poly.type
_entity_poly.pdbx_seq_one_letter_code
_entity_poly.pdbx_strand_id
1 'polypeptide(L)'
;MARRPPVYGLDIETDTTVDGLDPGVAPVITVALAGDGWVEVLSGRESTILLDLDACLRTLPAGVLATWNGAAFDLPFLADRAGRHGLELGLRLRHDPGLKVRRPLPGHAGAYRGAWYGHRHLDAYRVYRSDVGPALRVSCSLKSIARLVGLVPIEVDRAHIHDLSHEALHAYAASDARLARDLADRRWASASRFVDRVGDLVAAAASGSHVRGAVPQPGVA
;
A
#
# COMPACT_ATOMS: atom_id res chain seq x y z
N MET A 1 -10.01 -6.40 -27.61
CA MET A 1 -10.22 -5.60 -26.38
C MET A 1 -9.22 -6.07 -25.34
N ALA A 2 -8.44 -5.16 -24.73
CA ALA A 2 -7.55 -5.54 -23.64
C ALA A 2 -8.38 -6.04 -22.44
N ARG A 3 -8.04 -7.21 -21.89
CA ARG A 3 -8.73 -7.78 -20.72
C ARG A 3 -8.48 -6.88 -19.52
N ARG A 4 -9.50 -6.66 -18.70
CA ARG A 4 -9.39 -5.95 -17.42
C ARG A 4 -8.30 -6.62 -16.56
N PRO A 5 -7.35 -5.87 -15.96
CA PRO A 5 -6.37 -6.44 -15.05
C PRO A 5 -7.06 -6.96 -13.78
N PRO A 6 -6.53 -8.03 -13.14
CA PRO A 6 -7.03 -8.46 -11.83
C PRO A 6 -6.82 -7.34 -10.79
N VAL A 7 -7.73 -7.27 -9.81
CA VAL A 7 -7.63 -6.36 -8.66
C VAL A 7 -7.42 -7.22 -7.42
N TYR A 8 -6.43 -6.84 -6.62
CA TYR A 8 -6.11 -7.46 -5.34
C TYR A 8 -6.27 -6.42 -4.24
N GLY A 9 -6.95 -6.76 -3.16
CA GLY A 9 -7.07 -5.90 -1.99
C GLY A 9 -5.91 -6.12 -1.03
N LEU A 10 -5.34 -5.06 -0.49
CA LEU A 10 -4.26 -5.10 0.49
C LEU A 10 -4.65 -4.24 1.70
N ASP A 11 -4.41 -4.79 2.88
CA ASP A 11 -4.59 -4.10 4.16
C ASP A 11 -3.55 -4.58 5.18
N ILE A 12 -3.10 -3.69 6.06
CA ILE A 12 -2.13 -3.99 7.11
C ILE A 12 -2.68 -3.67 8.50
N GLU A 13 -2.31 -4.50 9.47
CA GLU A 13 -2.53 -4.23 10.88
C GLU A 13 -1.19 -3.99 11.57
N THR A 14 -1.19 -3.00 12.44
CA THR A 14 -0.01 -2.54 13.17
C THR A 14 -0.23 -2.68 14.67
N ASP A 15 0.86 -2.90 15.40
CA ASP A 15 0.79 -2.92 16.86
C ASP A 15 0.39 -1.54 17.40
N THR A 16 -0.68 -1.51 18.19
CA THR A 16 -1.26 -0.28 18.74
C THR A 16 -0.84 0.01 20.19
N THR A 17 0.06 -0.79 20.77
CA THR A 17 0.50 -0.67 22.18
C THR A 17 1.10 0.71 22.51
N VAL A 18 1.77 1.36 21.54
CA VAL A 18 2.39 2.69 21.71
C VAL A 18 1.77 3.72 20.77
N ASP A 19 2.06 3.61 19.47
CA ASP A 19 1.45 4.42 18.41
C ASP A 19 1.43 3.60 17.11
N GLY A 20 0.31 2.93 16.84
CA GLY A 20 0.13 2.14 15.62
C GLY A 20 0.21 2.94 14.32
N LEU A 21 0.24 4.28 14.40
CA LEU A 21 0.38 5.16 13.24
C LEU A 21 1.83 5.59 12.98
N ASP A 22 2.79 5.16 13.79
CA ASP A 22 4.20 5.51 13.63
C ASP A 22 5.05 4.28 13.25
N PRO A 23 5.50 4.16 11.99
CA PRO A 23 6.38 3.06 11.56
C PRO A 23 7.73 3.07 12.30
N GLY A 24 8.03 4.15 13.02
CA GLY A 24 9.16 4.29 13.91
C GLY A 24 9.14 3.35 15.10
N VAL A 25 7.96 3.03 15.61
CA VAL A 25 7.76 2.30 16.88
C VAL A 25 6.80 1.13 16.76
N ALA A 26 5.85 1.15 15.81
CA ALA A 26 4.88 0.08 15.62
C ALA A 26 5.34 -0.91 14.53
N PRO A 27 5.51 -2.20 14.86
CA PRO A 27 5.64 -3.25 13.85
C PRO A 27 4.32 -3.52 13.12
N VAL A 28 4.44 -4.04 11.89
CA VAL A 28 3.35 -4.75 11.21
C VAL A 28 3.16 -6.11 11.87
N ILE A 29 1.94 -6.39 12.32
CA ILE A 29 1.58 -7.63 13.03
C ILE A 29 0.76 -8.58 12.17
N THR A 30 0.05 -8.06 11.15
CA THR A 30 -0.72 -8.86 10.20
C THR A 30 -0.82 -8.11 8.87
N VAL A 31 -0.79 -8.86 7.77
CA VAL A 31 -1.14 -8.34 6.44
C VAL A 31 -2.18 -9.26 5.82
N ALA A 32 -3.20 -8.68 5.18
CA ALA A 32 -4.16 -9.44 4.39
C ALA A 32 -4.06 -9.05 2.91
N LEU A 33 -4.05 -10.06 2.04
CA LEU A 33 -4.10 -9.92 0.60
C LEU A 33 -5.31 -10.68 0.05
N ALA A 34 -6.24 -9.98 -0.58
CA ALA A 34 -7.47 -10.55 -1.10
C ALA A 34 -7.48 -10.56 -2.63
N GLY A 35 -7.78 -11.70 -3.24
CA GLY A 35 -8.07 -11.80 -4.68
C GLY A 35 -9.49 -12.28 -4.94
N ASP A 36 -9.74 -12.76 -6.16
CA ASP A 36 -11.05 -13.27 -6.54
C ASP A 36 -11.35 -14.62 -5.91
N GLY A 37 -12.22 -14.63 -4.91
CA GLY A 37 -12.64 -15.84 -4.19
C GLY A 37 -11.64 -16.36 -3.15
N TRP A 38 -10.54 -15.64 -2.87
CA TRP A 38 -9.53 -16.05 -1.90
C TRP A 38 -9.00 -14.87 -1.08
N VAL A 39 -8.50 -15.17 0.12
CA VAL A 39 -7.75 -14.23 0.97
C VAL A 39 -6.60 -14.97 1.62
N GLU A 40 -5.42 -14.39 1.54
CA GLU A 40 -4.23 -14.80 2.26
C GLU A 40 -4.03 -13.87 3.46
N VAL A 41 -3.79 -14.42 4.64
CA VAL A 41 -3.50 -13.65 5.86
C VAL A 41 -2.13 -14.06 6.38
N LEU A 42 -1.21 -13.11 6.41
CA LEU A 42 0.18 -13.28 6.83
C LEU A 42 0.34 -12.73 8.24
N SER A 43 0.88 -13.53 9.15
CA SER A 43 1.05 -13.20 10.57
C SER A 43 2.32 -13.83 11.14
N GLY A 44 2.78 -13.37 12.30
CA GLY A 44 3.99 -13.87 12.96
C GLY A 44 5.10 -12.82 13.03
N ARG A 45 6.36 -13.24 12.81
CA ARG A 45 7.50 -12.31 12.84
C ARG A 45 7.38 -11.32 11.68
N GLU A 46 7.49 -10.03 11.96
CA GLU A 46 7.33 -8.96 10.98
C GLU A 46 8.20 -9.16 9.72
N SER A 47 9.48 -9.52 9.87
CA SER A 47 10.34 -9.75 8.70
C SER A 47 9.89 -10.91 7.82
N THR A 48 9.28 -11.94 8.41
CA THR A 48 8.64 -13.04 7.66
C THR A 48 7.39 -12.56 6.95
N ILE A 49 6.51 -11.80 7.63
CA ILE A 49 5.30 -11.21 7.02
C ILE A 49 5.68 -10.39 5.77
N LEU A 50 6.70 -9.53 5.89
CA LEU A 50 7.13 -8.64 4.80
C LEU A 50 7.70 -9.44 3.61
N LEU A 51 8.52 -10.46 3.87
CA LEU A 51 9.09 -11.33 2.83
C LEU A 51 8.04 -12.20 2.16
N ASP A 52 7.10 -12.76 2.92
CA ASP A 52 6.04 -13.61 2.39
C ASP A 52 5.08 -12.79 1.54
N LEU A 53 4.71 -11.57 1.98
CA LEU A 53 3.92 -10.63 1.18
C LEU A 53 4.61 -10.31 -0.15
N ASP A 54 5.90 -10.00 -0.09
CA ASP A 54 6.70 -9.69 -1.27
C ASP A 54 6.78 -10.88 -2.23
N ALA A 55 6.96 -12.10 -1.72
CA ALA A 55 6.95 -13.33 -2.51
C ALA A 55 5.57 -13.62 -3.14
N CYS A 56 4.48 -13.45 -2.38
CA CYS A 56 3.11 -13.56 -2.89
C CYS A 56 2.90 -12.58 -4.05
N LEU A 57 3.24 -11.30 -3.86
CA LEU A 57 3.07 -10.29 -4.90
C LEU A 57 3.95 -10.54 -6.12
N ARG A 58 5.17 -11.08 -5.96
CA ARG A 58 6.05 -11.42 -7.08
C ARG A 58 5.46 -12.53 -7.96
N THR A 59 4.75 -13.48 -7.37
CA THR A 59 4.23 -14.67 -8.08
C THR A 59 2.85 -14.45 -8.69
N LEU A 60 2.07 -13.50 -8.16
CA LEU A 60 0.75 -13.18 -8.71
C LEU A 60 0.83 -12.56 -10.11
N PRO A 61 -0.15 -12.85 -10.98
CA PRO A 61 -0.29 -12.14 -12.26
C PRO A 61 -0.34 -10.63 -12.06
N ALA A 62 0.36 -9.89 -12.91
CA ALA A 62 0.38 -8.43 -12.85
C ALA A 62 -1.05 -7.84 -12.83
N GLY A 63 -1.32 -7.00 -11.82
CA GLY A 63 -2.65 -6.46 -11.57
C GLY A 63 -2.65 -5.08 -10.94
N VAL A 64 -3.69 -4.82 -10.16
CA VAL A 64 -3.86 -3.59 -9.38
C VAL A 64 -4.00 -3.93 -7.90
N LEU A 65 -3.13 -3.36 -7.06
CA LEU A 65 -3.26 -3.41 -5.60
C LEU A 65 -4.16 -2.28 -5.13
N ALA A 66 -5.38 -2.62 -4.73
CA ALA A 66 -6.35 -1.74 -4.13
C ALA A 66 -6.15 -1.66 -2.61
N THR A 67 -6.02 -0.46 -2.08
CA THR A 67 -5.95 -0.19 -0.63
C THR A 67 -7.03 0.80 -0.23
N TRP A 68 -7.22 1.01 1.08
CA TRP A 68 -8.00 2.13 1.60
C TRP A 68 -7.12 3.11 2.36
N ASN A 69 -6.75 4.23 1.72
CA ASN A 69 -5.79 5.22 2.23
C ASN A 69 -4.32 4.74 2.23
N GLY A 70 -4.01 3.68 1.48
CA GLY A 70 -2.65 3.11 1.45
C GLY A 70 -1.60 3.94 0.74
N ALA A 71 -1.99 4.96 -0.04
CA ALA A 71 -1.04 5.96 -0.56
C ALA A 71 -0.41 6.78 0.57
N ALA A 72 -1.13 6.99 1.66
CA ALA A 72 -0.70 7.81 2.79
C ALA A 72 -0.29 6.98 4.02
N PHE A 73 -0.63 5.69 4.05
CA PHE A 73 -0.44 4.82 5.20
C PHE A 73 0.24 3.51 4.81
N ASP A 74 -0.50 2.51 4.32
CA ASP A 74 -0.04 1.13 4.14
C ASP A 74 1.31 1.01 3.42
N LEU A 75 1.42 1.63 2.24
CA LEU A 75 2.61 1.48 1.41
C LEU A 75 3.86 2.17 1.99
N PRO A 76 3.84 3.47 2.37
CA PRO A 76 4.98 4.07 3.03
C PRO A 76 5.31 3.41 4.37
N PHE A 77 4.32 2.92 5.13
CA PHE A 77 4.56 2.18 6.37
C PHE A 77 5.34 0.88 6.09
N LEU A 78 4.89 0.08 5.12
CA LEU A 78 5.58 -1.15 4.71
C LEU A 78 7.01 -0.89 4.22
N ALA A 79 7.23 0.21 3.48
CA ALA A 79 8.57 0.59 3.02
C ALA A 79 9.52 0.93 4.18
N ASP A 80 9.05 1.71 5.15
CA ASP A 80 9.84 2.09 6.33
C ASP A 80 10.19 0.86 7.19
N ARG A 81 9.21 -0.02 7.42
CA ARG A 81 9.41 -1.25 8.18
C ARG A 81 10.36 -2.21 7.47
N ALA A 82 10.26 -2.36 6.15
CA ALA A 82 11.21 -3.13 5.36
C ALA A 82 12.63 -2.57 5.48
N GLY A 83 12.80 -1.25 5.38
CA GLY A 83 14.09 -0.59 5.56
C GLY A 83 14.72 -0.85 6.93
N ARG A 84 13.91 -0.87 8.00
CA ARG A 84 14.37 -1.20 9.37
C ARG A 84 14.86 -2.63 9.53
N HIS A 85 14.29 -3.57 8.77
CA HIS A 85 14.73 -4.96 8.70
C HIS A 85 15.84 -5.20 7.66
N GLY A 86 16.27 -4.16 6.93
CA GLY A 86 17.25 -4.30 5.85
C GLY A 86 16.73 -5.14 4.67
N LEU A 87 15.42 -5.15 4.44
CA LEU A 87 14.78 -5.95 3.40
C LEU A 87 14.60 -5.13 2.12
N GLU A 88 15.06 -5.68 1.00
CA GLU A 88 14.77 -5.15 -0.34
C GLU A 88 13.49 -5.78 -0.87
N LEU A 89 12.41 -4.98 -0.94
CA LEU A 89 11.13 -5.40 -1.50
C LEU A 89 10.97 -4.88 -2.94
N GLY A 90 10.07 -5.50 -3.70
CA GLY A 90 9.67 -5.01 -5.03
C GLY A 90 8.82 -3.74 -5.02
N LEU A 91 8.55 -3.18 -3.83
CA LEU A 91 7.75 -1.97 -3.62
C LEU A 91 8.52 -0.72 -4.08
N ARG A 92 7.90 0.04 -4.98
CA ARG A 92 8.41 1.31 -5.49
C ARG A 92 7.43 2.42 -5.13
N LEU A 93 7.95 3.46 -4.48
CA LEU A 93 7.18 4.63 -4.08
C LEU A 93 7.70 5.89 -4.76
N ARG A 94 6.77 6.77 -5.14
CA ARG A 94 7.08 8.12 -5.59
C ARG A 94 6.19 9.11 -4.86
N HIS A 95 6.79 10.01 -4.08
CA HIS A 95 6.07 11.09 -3.43
C HIS A 95 5.31 11.92 -4.47
N ASP A 96 4.04 12.25 -4.18
CA ASP A 96 3.20 13.08 -5.05
C ASP A 96 2.56 14.21 -4.22
N PRO A 97 3.08 15.45 -4.30
CA PRO A 97 2.55 16.61 -3.59
C PRO A 97 1.10 16.99 -3.94
N GLY A 98 0.56 16.46 -5.05
CA GLY A 98 -0.83 16.59 -5.43
C GLY A 98 -1.76 15.71 -4.59
N LEU A 99 -1.23 14.70 -3.92
CA LEU A 99 -1.97 13.84 -2.99
C LEU A 99 -2.03 14.51 -1.62
N LYS A 100 -3.09 15.29 -1.40
CA LYS A 100 -3.27 16.00 -0.12
C LYS A 100 -3.62 15.02 0.99
N VAL A 101 -2.78 15.01 2.02
CA VAL A 101 -2.96 14.25 3.27
C VAL A 101 -3.06 15.23 4.42
N ARG A 102 -4.01 15.00 5.35
CA ARG A 102 -4.17 15.87 6.53
C ARG A 102 -3.07 15.66 7.56
N ARG A 103 -2.68 14.42 7.78
CA ARG A 103 -1.62 14.00 8.70
C ARG A 103 -0.77 12.94 7.99
N PRO A 104 0.37 13.32 7.38
CA PRO A 104 1.32 12.36 6.86
C PRO A 104 1.82 11.42 7.96
N LEU A 105 2.32 10.25 7.56
CA LEU A 105 3.07 9.39 8.46
C LEU A 105 4.28 10.13 9.03
N PRO A 106 4.67 9.86 10.30
CA PRO A 106 5.90 10.41 10.87
C PRO A 106 7.12 10.19 9.94
N GLY A 107 7.87 11.25 9.68
CA GLY A 107 9.02 11.21 8.75
C GLY A 107 8.69 11.38 7.26
N HIS A 108 7.41 11.42 6.88
CA HIS A 108 7.00 11.56 5.48
C HIS A 108 6.45 12.96 5.15
N ALA A 109 6.74 13.44 3.94
CA ALA A 109 6.26 14.74 3.46
C ALA A 109 4.78 14.73 2.99
N GLY A 110 4.20 13.55 2.71
CA GLY A 110 2.88 13.43 2.11
C GLY A 110 2.55 12.00 1.70
N ALA A 111 1.67 11.85 0.72
CA ALA A 111 1.30 10.55 0.15
C ALA A 111 2.12 10.19 -1.10
N TYR A 112 2.08 8.91 -1.44
CA TYR A 112 2.91 8.30 -2.47
C TYR A 112 2.06 7.62 -3.52
N ARG A 113 2.56 7.69 -4.76
CA ARG A 113 2.18 6.76 -5.82
C ARG A 113 2.93 5.46 -5.61
N GLY A 114 2.25 4.33 -5.77
CA GLY A 114 2.83 3.01 -5.54
C GLY A 114 2.86 2.11 -6.77
N ALA A 115 3.85 1.24 -6.84
CA ALA A 115 3.84 0.02 -7.64
C ALA A 115 4.62 -1.07 -6.91
N TRP A 116 4.26 -2.33 -7.07
CA TRP A 116 4.96 -3.46 -6.47
C TRP A 116 5.11 -4.56 -7.51
N TYR A 117 6.33 -4.85 -7.96
CA TYR A 117 6.57 -5.70 -9.13
C TYR A 117 5.76 -5.25 -10.35
N GLY A 118 4.95 -6.14 -10.93
CA GLY A 118 4.03 -5.86 -12.03
C GLY A 118 2.70 -5.24 -11.59
N HIS A 119 2.48 -5.03 -10.29
CA HIS A 119 1.24 -4.48 -9.77
C HIS A 119 1.32 -2.97 -9.64
N ARG A 120 0.30 -2.27 -10.16
CA ARG A 120 0.14 -0.83 -9.92
C ARG A 120 -0.77 -0.61 -8.73
N HIS A 121 -0.57 0.48 -8.00
CA HIS A 121 -1.41 0.78 -6.86
C HIS A 121 -2.68 1.56 -7.26
N LEU A 122 -3.76 1.35 -6.52
CA LEU A 122 -4.98 2.15 -6.53
C LEU A 122 -5.39 2.41 -5.08
N ASP A 123 -5.43 3.67 -4.69
CA ASP A 123 -6.02 4.06 -3.42
C ASP A 123 -7.54 4.26 -3.59
N ALA A 124 -8.32 3.25 -3.20
CA ALA A 124 -9.77 3.26 -3.38
C ALA A 124 -10.45 4.36 -2.58
N TYR A 125 -9.90 4.73 -1.41
CA TYR A 125 -10.42 5.83 -0.59
C TYR A 125 -10.54 7.13 -1.39
N ARG A 126 -9.60 7.38 -2.31
CA ARG A 126 -9.61 8.61 -3.13
C ARG A 126 -10.73 8.64 -4.15
N VAL A 127 -11.10 7.48 -4.70
CA VAL A 127 -12.23 7.33 -5.62
C VAL A 127 -13.54 7.67 -4.92
N TYR A 128 -13.69 7.24 -3.66
CA TYR A 128 -14.90 7.53 -2.89
C TYR A 128 -14.89 8.93 -2.29
N ARG A 129 -13.73 9.46 -1.89
CA ARG A 129 -13.64 10.82 -1.34
C ARG A 129 -13.95 11.89 -2.36
N SER A 130 -13.61 11.70 -3.64
CA SER A 130 -13.94 12.66 -4.70
C SER A 130 -15.44 12.78 -4.95
N ASP A 131 -16.21 11.71 -4.70
CA ASP A 131 -17.60 11.60 -5.11
C ASP A 131 -18.57 11.65 -3.92
N VAL A 132 -18.32 10.85 -2.89
CA VAL A 132 -19.26 10.53 -1.81
C VAL A 132 -19.11 11.47 -0.61
N GLY A 133 -17.88 11.81 -0.23
CA GLY A 133 -17.62 12.61 0.98
C GLY A 133 -18.36 13.96 0.99
N PRO A 134 -18.24 14.78 -0.07
CA PRO A 134 -18.94 16.07 -0.16
C PRO A 134 -20.46 15.95 -0.37
N ALA A 135 -20.92 14.92 -1.10
CA ALA A 135 -22.31 14.80 -1.53
C ALA A 135 -23.23 14.14 -0.48
N LEU A 136 -22.73 13.17 0.29
CA LEU A 136 -23.55 12.33 1.17
C LEU A 136 -23.36 12.62 2.66
N ARG A 137 -22.46 13.55 3.04
CA ARG A 137 -22.16 13.93 4.44
C ARG A 137 -21.85 12.74 5.38
N VAL A 138 -21.42 11.60 4.83
CA VAL A 138 -21.01 10.42 5.58
C VAL A 138 -19.49 10.40 5.76
N SER A 139 -19.01 9.77 6.85
CA SER A 139 -17.59 9.51 7.02
C SER A 139 -17.08 8.66 5.84
N CYS A 140 -15.97 9.08 5.23
CA CYS A 140 -15.32 8.34 4.15
C CYS A 140 -14.37 7.26 4.70
N SER A 141 -14.73 6.63 5.82
CA SER A 141 -14.02 5.45 6.34
C SER A 141 -14.42 4.21 5.56
N LEU A 142 -13.53 3.20 5.51
CA LEU A 142 -13.77 1.93 4.82
C LEU A 142 -15.10 1.30 5.28
N LYS A 143 -15.30 1.21 6.59
CA LYS A 143 -16.48 0.61 7.21
C LYS A 143 -17.78 1.36 6.87
N SER A 144 -17.76 2.70 6.92
CA SER A 144 -18.92 3.52 6.60
C SER A 144 -19.32 3.40 5.13
N ILE A 145 -18.35 3.42 4.22
CA ILE A 145 -18.60 3.25 2.78
C ILE A 145 -19.03 1.82 2.45
N ALA A 146 -18.42 0.81 3.06
CA ALA A 146 -18.82 -0.58 2.91
C ALA A 146 -20.30 -0.78 3.26
N ARG A 147 -20.75 -0.29 4.42
CA ARG A 147 -22.18 -0.36 4.81
C ARG A 147 -23.08 0.37 3.84
N LEU A 148 -22.68 1.56 3.39
CA LEU A 148 -23.46 2.36 2.44
C LEU A 148 -23.75 1.59 1.14
N VAL A 149 -22.84 0.72 0.70
CA VAL A 149 -23.01 -0.07 -0.53
C VAL A 149 -23.51 -1.50 -0.27
N GLY A 150 -23.99 -1.79 0.95
CA GLY A 150 -24.56 -3.08 1.33
C GLY A 150 -23.55 -4.18 1.60
N LEU A 151 -22.29 -3.84 1.89
CA LEU A 151 -21.28 -4.79 2.37
C LEU A 151 -21.30 -4.85 3.91
N VAL A 152 -20.89 -5.99 4.47
CA VAL A 152 -20.88 -6.25 5.91
C VAL A 152 -19.43 -6.25 6.41
N PRO A 153 -18.93 -5.12 6.93
CA PRO A 153 -17.59 -5.09 7.50
C PRO A 153 -17.53 -5.77 8.86
N ILE A 154 -16.40 -6.45 9.15
CA ILE A 154 -16.04 -6.84 10.52
C ILE A 154 -15.51 -5.60 11.24
N GLU A 155 -15.88 -5.39 12.50
CA GLU A 155 -15.40 -4.27 13.30
C GLU A 155 -14.77 -4.76 14.61
N VAL A 156 -13.73 -4.05 15.02
CA VAL A 156 -13.00 -4.26 16.26
C VAL A 156 -12.72 -2.91 16.91
N ASP A 157 -12.39 -2.92 18.20
CA ASP A 157 -11.87 -1.71 18.84
C ASP A 157 -10.44 -1.43 18.37
N ARG A 158 -10.28 -0.35 17.61
CA ARG A 158 -9.00 0.04 17.01
C ARG A 158 -7.96 0.51 18.03
N ALA A 159 -8.39 0.93 19.22
CA ALA A 159 -7.46 1.31 20.28
C ALA A 159 -6.82 0.09 20.96
N HIS A 160 -7.40 -1.10 20.76
CA HIS A 160 -7.02 -2.33 21.43
C HIS A 160 -6.80 -3.46 20.41
N ILE A 161 -6.28 -3.15 19.23
CA ILE A 161 -5.93 -4.16 18.21
C ILE A 161 -4.93 -5.18 18.78
N HIS A 162 -4.02 -4.73 19.65
CA HIS A 162 -3.04 -5.57 20.33
C HIS A 162 -3.66 -6.58 21.33
N ASP A 163 -4.91 -6.37 21.76
CA ASP A 163 -5.62 -7.26 22.69
C ASP A 163 -6.49 -8.31 21.97
N LEU A 164 -6.62 -8.21 20.65
CA LEU A 164 -7.44 -9.14 19.88
C LEU A 164 -6.82 -10.54 19.86
N SER A 165 -7.68 -11.56 19.85
CA SER A 165 -7.23 -12.91 19.51
C SER A 165 -6.70 -12.93 18.07
N HIS A 166 -5.73 -13.81 17.78
CA HIS A 166 -5.23 -13.96 16.41
C HIS A 166 -6.34 -14.26 15.41
N GLU A 167 -7.34 -15.06 15.80
CA GLU A 167 -8.49 -15.36 14.95
C GLU A 167 -9.31 -14.10 14.62
N ALA A 168 -9.60 -13.27 15.62
CA ALA A 168 -10.35 -12.02 15.42
C ALA A 168 -9.56 -11.02 14.57
N LEU A 169 -8.25 -10.89 14.82
CA LEU A 169 -7.36 -10.03 14.04
C LEU A 169 -7.28 -10.48 12.58
N HIS A 170 -7.11 -11.79 12.34
CA HIS A 170 -7.06 -12.35 10.99
C HIS A 170 -8.38 -12.15 10.25
N ALA A 171 -9.52 -12.37 10.91
CA ALA A 171 -10.83 -12.15 10.32
C ALA A 171 -11.05 -10.66 9.97
N TYR A 172 -10.63 -9.76 10.86
CA TYR A 172 -10.70 -8.31 10.66
C TYR A 172 -9.84 -7.84 9.47
N ALA A 173 -8.55 -8.18 9.45
CA ALA A 173 -7.63 -7.83 8.35
C ALA A 173 -8.13 -8.41 7.01
N ALA A 174 -8.56 -9.68 7.00
CA ALA A 174 -9.12 -10.32 5.83
C ALA A 174 -10.39 -9.60 5.33
N SER A 175 -11.23 -9.10 6.25
CA SER A 175 -12.39 -8.29 5.89
C SER A 175 -11.96 -7.01 5.20
N ASP A 176 -10.97 -6.28 5.72
CA ASP A 176 -10.58 -4.98 5.16
C ASP A 176 -9.89 -5.08 3.82
N ALA A 177 -9.01 -6.06 3.63
CA ALA A 177 -8.45 -6.35 2.31
C ALA A 177 -9.56 -6.67 1.28
N ARG A 178 -10.55 -7.52 1.64
CA ARG A 178 -11.69 -7.80 0.73
C ARG A 178 -12.49 -6.55 0.41
N LEU A 179 -12.80 -5.73 1.40
CA LEU A 179 -13.58 -4.51 1.19
C LEU A 179 -12.84 -3.51 0.29
N ALA A 180 -11.53 -3.33 0.47
CA ALA A 180 -10.72 -2.48 -0.39
C ALA A 180 -10.80 -2.93 -1.87
N ARG A 181 -10.66 -4.23 -2.11
CA ARG A 181 -10.84 -4.84 -3.45
C ARG A 181 -12.25 -4.61 -3.97
N ASP A 182 -13.27 -5.02 -3.23
CA ASP A 182 -14.67 -5.00 -3.67
C ASP A 182 -15.14 -3.58 -3.99
N LEU A 183 -14.73 -2.60 -3.18
CA LEU A 183 -15.06 -1.20 -3.40
C LEU A 183 -14.37 -0.63 -4.65
N ALA A 184 -13.12 -1.03 -4.93
CA ALA A 184 -12.44 -0.71 -6.17
C ALA A 184 -13.11 -1.38 -7.38
N ASP A 185 -13.47 -2.66 -7.24
CA ASP A 185 -14.12 -3.45 -8.29
C ASP A 185 -15.49 -2.90 -8.67
N ARG A 186 -16.32 -2.56 -7.69
CA ARG A 186 -17.66 -1.97 -7.88
C ARG A 186 -17.62 -0.65 -8.65
N ARG A 187 -16.53 0.11 -8.54
CA ARG A 187 -16.37 1.42 -9.21
C ARG A 187 -15.31 1.41 -10.30
N TRP A 188 -14.99 0.24 -10.87
CA TRP A 188 -13.85 0.11 -11.79
C TRP A 188 -13.81 1.13 -12.93
N ALA A 189 -14.97 1.47 -13.51
CA ALA A 189 -15.06 2.46 -14.59
C ALA A 189 -14.45 3.82 -14.21
N SER A 190 -14.65 4.26 -12.96
CA SER A 190 -14.02 5.46 -12.40
C SER A 190 -12.65 5.15 -11.81
N ALA A 191 -12.53 4.07 -11.04
CA ALA A 191 -11.34 3.71 -10.28
C ALA A 191 -10.11 3.44 -11.17
N SER A 192 -10.31 2.89 -12.37
CA SER A 192 -9.22 2.65 -13.33
C SER A 192 -8.45 3.91 -13.71
N ARG A 193 -9.05 5.10 -13.61
CA ARG A 193 -8.40 6.41 -13.85
C ARG A 193 -7.50 6.85 -12.71
N PHE A 194 -7.68 6.27 -11.53
CA PHE A 194 -6.91 6.58 -10.31
C PHE A 194 -5.75 5.60 -10.10
N VAL A 195 -5.60 4.58 -10.95
CA VAL A 195 -4.46 3.66 -10.90
C VAL A 195 -3.16 4.44 -11.11
N ASP A 196 -2.24 4.26 -10.19
CA ASP A 196 -0.99 4.98 -10.13
C ASP A 196 -0.10 4.67 -11.34
N ARG A 197 0.63 5.70 -11.76
CA ARG A 197 1.71 5.61 -12.74
C ARG A 197 3.00 5.98 -12.05
N VAL A 198 3.69 4.96 -11.55
CA VAL A 198 5.09 5.06 -11.13
C VAL A 198 5.87 4.64 -12.36
N GLY A 199 6.49 5.60 -13.06
CA GLY A 199 7.10 5.35 -14.38
C GLY A 199 8.06 4.16 -14.38
N ASP A 200 8.13 3.44 -15.51
CA ASP A 200 9.12 2.40 -15.72
C ASP A 200 10.50 3.05 -15.80
N LEU A 201 11.27 3.03 -14.72
CA LEU A 201 12.71 3.21 -14.83
C LEU A 201 13.34 1.86 -15.13
N VAL A 202 13.16 1.41 -16.38
CA VAL A 202 14.12 0.54 -17.05
C VAL A 202 14.32 1.11 -18.46
N ALA A 203 15.26 2.06 -18.59
CA ALA A 203 16.06 2.38 -19.80
C ALA A 203 16.62 3.82 -19.81
N ALA A 204 17.36 4.23 -18.77
CA ALA A 204 18.19 5.44 -18.85
C ALA A 204 19.44 5.34 -17.96
N ALA A 205 20.17 4.22 -18.04
CA ALA A 205 21.54 4.12 -17.49
C ALA A 205 22.28 2.89 -18.06
N ALA A 206 22.51 2.84 -19.38
CA ALA A 206 23.62 2.06 -19.97
C ALA A 206 23.72 2.33 -21.49
N SER A 207 23.87 3.60 -21.88
CA SER A 207 24.33 3.97 -23.22
C SER A 207 25.10 5.29 -23.09
N GLY A 208 26.43 5.23 -23.21
CA GLY A 208 27.34 6.38 -23.10
C GLY A 208 28.45 6.14 -22.09
N SER A 209 29.42 5.27 -22.40
CA SER A 209 30.80 5.67 -22.77
C SER A 209 31.54 6.41 -21.64
N HIS A 210 32.39 5.72 -20.86
CA HIS A 210 33.85 5.73 -21.09
C HIS A 210 34.41 7.10 -21.48
N VAL A 211 34.89 7.85 -20.48
CA VAL A 211 36.11 8.66 -20.62
C VAL A 211 36.97 8.40 -19.39
N ARG A 212 38.11 7.75 -19.62
CA ARG A 212 39.27 7.74 -18.73
C ARG A 212 40.09 9.02 -18.97
N GLY A 213 40.74 9.52 -17.90
CA GLY A 213 41.86 10.47 -17.95
C GLY A 213 41.45 11.92 -17.68
N ALA A 214 42.16 12.73 -16.89
CA ALA A 214 43.54 12.64 -16.44
C ALA A 214 43.74 13.37 -15.09
N VAL A 215 44.71 12.86 -14.33
CA VAL A 215 45.27 13.48 -13.12
C VAL A 215 46.17 14.65 -13.53
N PRO A 216 46.06 15.85 -12.93
CA PRO A 216 47.02 16.92 -13.17
C PRO A 216 48.31 16.67 -12.37
N GLN A 217 49.44 16.65 -13.06
CA GLN A 217 50.79 16.72 -12.47
C GLN A 217 51.06 18.13 -11.93
N PRO A 218 51.70 18.29 -10.77
CA PRO A 218 52.13 19.59 -10.27
C PRO A 218 53.40 20.06 -11.01
N GLY A 219 53.39 21.32 -11.44
CA GLY A 219 54.48 21.96 -12.16
C GLY A 219 55.73 22.16 -11.31
N VAL A 220 56.88 21.97 -11.95
CA VAL A 220 58.21 22.33 -11.46
C VAL A 220 58.43 23.82 -11.75
N ALA A 221 58.92 24.54 -10.74
CA ALA A 221 59.78 25.71 -10.90
C ALA A 221 61.09 25.40 -10.16
#